data_AF-A0A523UQA1-F1
#
_entry.id   AF-A0A523UQA1-F1
#
_cell.length_a   1.000
_cell.length_b   1.000
_cell.length_c   1.000
_cell.angle_alpha   90.00
_cell.angle_beta   90.00
_cell.angle_gamma   90.00
#
_symmetry.space_group_name_H-M   'P 1'
#
loop_
_entity.id
_entity.type
_entity.pdbx_description
1 polymer ?
#
loop_
_entity_poly.entity_id
_entity_poly.type
_entity_poly.pdbx_seq_one_letter_code
_entity_poly.pdbx_strand_id
1 'polypeptide(L)'
;MKKENLESLYEELQGYLSQAPWPEKTSDLIADQSVWEQYNHSVELLTDISGRDYSRFLVKPWVGNSGRQFVGLLAYRQKLGGLISSLHAEYFSKKPAPFSSVPETVVTQSQQQVQSVYAQVLLEIDSKIDEMIPSHQEGSKERSFLQKVKSSLKSASNVAQLLALFFRIAKECGLNIDDVLKVFG
;
A
#
# COMPACT_ATOMS: atom_id res chain seq x y z
N MET A 1 -4.16 36.38 2.65
CA MET A 1 -3.23 36.16 1.51
C MET A 1 -2.34 34.93 1.68
N LYS A 2 -1.22 34.93 2.43
CA LYS A 2 -0.29 33.76 2.44
C LYS A 2 -0.94 32.43 2.87
N LYS A 3 -1.84 32.47 3.86
CA LYS A 3 -2.52 31.27 4.37
C LYS A 3 -3.60 30.72 3.42
N GLU A 4 -4.35 31.60 2.76
CA GLU A 4 -5.37 31.22 1.76
C GLU A 4 -4.72 30.54 0.56
N ASN A 5 -3.59 31.06 0.08
CA ASN A 5 -2.84 30.44 -1.03
C ASN A 5 -2.28 29.05 -0.65
N LEU A 6 -1.86 28.88 0.61
CA LEU A 6 -1.36 27.60 1.12
C LEU A 6 -2.49 26.57 1.27
N GLU A 7 -3.68 27.02 1.67
CA GLU A 7 -4.89 26.19 1.73
C GLU A 7 -5.35 25.74 0.34
N SER A 8 -5.38 26.64 -0.65
CA SER A 8 -5.70 26.28 -2.04
C SER A 8 -4.72 25.26 -2.62
N LEU A 9 -3.40 25.46 -2.43
CA LEU A 9 -2.39 24.49 -2.89
C LEU A 9 -2.53 23.13 -2.17
N TYR A 10 -2.84 23.16 -0.87
CA TYR A 10 -3.06 21.95 -0.10
C TYR A 10 -4.26 21.13 -0.62
N GLU A 11 -5.37 21.79 -0.94
CA GLU A 11 -6.56 21.15 -1.54
C GLU A 11 -6.28 20.65 -2.97
N GLU A 12 -5.53 21.41 -3.76
CA GLU A 12 -5.12 21.00 -5.11
C GLU A 12 -4.26 19.73 -5.07
N LEU A 13 -3.29 19.65 -4.16
CA LEU A 13 -2.46 18.46 -3.95
C LEU A 13 -3.29 17.25 -3.51
N GLN A 14 -4.32 17.44 -2.68
CA GLN A 14 -5.28 16.37 -2.35
C GLN A 14 -6.05 15.90 -3.59
N GLY A 15 -6.45 16.85 -4.44
CA GLY A 15 -7.04 16.58 -5.76
C GLY A 15 -6.15 15.67 -6.59
N TYR A 16 -4.87 16.01 -6.74
CA TYR A 16 -3.90 15.20 -7.49
C TYR A 16 -3.79 13.77 -6.97
N LEU A 17 -3.80 13.58 -5.65
CA LEU A 17 -3.69 12.24 -5.05
C LEU A 17 -4.96 11.41 -5.25
N SER A 18 -6.13 12.06 -5.19
CA SER A 18 -7.43 11.39 -5.40
C SER A 18 -7.65 10.94 -6.84
N GLN A 19 -7.09 11.66 -7.81
CA GLN A 19 -7.16 11.31 -9.24
C GLN A 19 -6.03 10.39 -9.70
N ALA A 20 -4.94 10.30 -8.94
CA ALA A 20 -3.84 9.41 -9.30
C ALA A 20 -4.29 7.93 -9.21
N PRO A 21 -4.04 7.10 -10.23
CA PRO A 21 -4.43 5.69 -10.20
C PRO A 21 -3.70 4.95 -9.08
N TRP A 22 -4.29 3.87 -8.60
CA TRP A 22 -3.60 2.94 -7.70
C TRP A 22 -2.63 2.08 -8.51
N PRO A 23 -1.40 1.86 -8.03
CA PRO A 23 -0.47 0.96 -8.69
C PRO A 23 -0.96 -0.48 -8.57
N GLU A 24 -1.12 -1.16 -9.70
CA GLU A 24 -1.33 -2.60 -9.78
C GLU A 24 -0.01 -3.35 -9.62
N LYS A 25 1.10 -2.74 -10.07
CA LYS A 25 2.46 -3.28 -9.98
C LYS A 25 3.43 -2.22 -9.47
N THR A 26 4.51 -2.67 -8.84
CA THR A 26 5.61 -1.79 -8.42
C THR A 26 6.30 -1.11 -9.61
N SER A 27 6.16 -1.67 -10.81
CA SER A 27 6.71 -1.17 -12.07
C SER A 27 5.78 -0.20 -12.82
N ASP A 28 4.61 0.15 -12.29
CA ASP A 28 3.68 1.04 -12.99
C ASP A 28 4.25 2.45 -13.14
N LEU A 29 4.13 3.01 -14.34
CA LEU A 29 4.80 4.25 -14.74
C LEU A 29 3.79 5.30 -15.17
N ILE A 30 4.11 6.55 -14.85
CA ILE A 30 3.52 7.74 -15.44
C ILE A 30 4.44 8.16 -16.59
N ALA A 31 3.92 8.14 -17.81
CA ALA A 31 4.62 8.56 -19.03
C ALA A 31 4.26 9.99 -19.47
N ASP A 32 3.12 10.50 -18.98
CA ASP A 32 2.67 11.85 -19.28
C ASP A 32 3.39 12.87 -18.41
N GLN A 33 4.30 13.62 -19.05
CA GLN A 33 5.17 14.60 -18.42
C GLN A 33 4.40 15.71 -17.71
N SER A 34 3.25 16.10 -18.24
CA SER A 34 2.43 17.17 -17.66
C SER A 34 2.01 16.85 -16.22
N VAL A 35 1.80 15.57 -15.91
CA VAL A 35 1.33 15.12 -14.59
C VAL A 35 2.36 15.38 -13.50
N TRP A 36 3.62 14.95 -13.70
CA TRP A 36 4.65 15.12 -12.65
C TRP A 36 5.28 16.51 -12.66
N GLU A 37 5.30 17.21 -13.80
CA GLU A 37 5.74 18.60 -13.85
C GLU A 37 4.78 19.54 -13.14
N GLN A 38 3.47 19.36 -13.35
CA GLN A 38 2.47 20.15 -12.64
C GLN A 38 2.58 19.94 -11.12
N TYR A 39 2.74 18.70 -10.67
CA TYR A 39 3.01 18.40 -9.25
C TYR A 39 4.27 19.10 -8.75
N ASN A 40 5.41 18.96 -9.45
CA ASN A 40 6.68 19.56 -9.04
C ASN A 40 6.57 21.09 -8.97
N HIS A 41 5.86 21.71 -9.91
CA HIS A 41 5.60 23.15 -9.90
C HIS A 41 4.80 23.58 -8.66
N SER A 42 3.78 22.81 -8.26
CA SER A 42 3.04 23.07 -7.00
C SER A 42 3.95 22.97 -5.77
N VAL A 43 4.96 22.08 -5.76
CA VAL A 43 5.96 21.98 -4.67
C VAL A 43 6.87 23.21 -4.63
N GLU A 44 7.27 23.74 -5.78
CA GLU A 44 8.05 24.98 -5.89
C GLU A 44 7.25 26.18 -5.40
N LEU A 45 6.01 26.35 -5.87
CA LEU A 45 5.12 27.42 -5.41
C LEU A 45 4.89 27.35 -3.90
N LEU A 46 4.74 26.14 -3.35
CA LEU A 46 4.61 25.94 -1.91
C LEU A 46 5.86 26.39 -1.16
N THR A 47 7.05 26.11 -1.70
CA THR A 47 8.34 26.55 -1.14
C THR A 47 8.40 28.09 -1.11
N ASP A 48 7.99 28.74 -2.20
CA ASP A 48 7.97 30.20 -2.32
C ASP A 48 6.97 30.86 -1.35
N ILE A 49 5.76 30.30 -1.21
CA ILE A 49 4.69 30.87 -0.37
C ILE A 49 4.99 30.68 1.12
N SER A 50 5.50 29.51 1.49
CA SER A 50 5.75 29.14 2.89
C SER A 50 7.10 29.61 3.42
N GLY A 51 8.09 29.81 2.53
CA GLY A 51 9.49 30.04 2.90
C GLY A 51 10.20 28.79 3.46
N ARG A 52 9.63 27.59 3.28
CA ARG A 52 10.22 26.31 3.70
C ARG A 52 10.61 25.47 2.51
N ASP A 53 11.72 24.75 2.63
CA ASP A 53 12.19 23.84 1.57
C ASP A 53 11.39 22.53 1.54
N TYR A 54 10.65 22.32 0.45
CA TYR A 54 9.94 21.07 0.15
C TYR A 54 10.58 20.25 -0.97
N SER A 55 11.81 20.59 -1.41
CA SER A 55 12.52 19.93 -2.51
C SER A 55 12.65 18.41 -2.34
N ARG A 56 12.67 17.90 -1.10
CA ARG A 56 12.68 16.46 -0.79
C ARG A 56 11.45 15.71 -1.33
N PHE A 57 10.35 16.41 -1.59
CA PHE A 57 9.12 15.85 -2.13
C PHE A 57 9.07 15.87 -3.66
N LEU A 58 10.01 16.56 -4.34
CA LEU A 58 10.08 16.55 -5.79
C LEU A 58 10.24 15.13 -6.34
N VAL A 59 9.53 14.88 -7.42
CA VAL A 59 9.58 13.65 -8.17
C VAL A 59 10.61 13.81 -9.30
N LYS A 60 11.55 12.88 -9.37
CA LYS A 60 12.61 12.89 -10.39
C LYS A 60 12.29 11.85 -11.47
N PRO A 61 12.15 12.25 -12.75
CA PRO A 61 11.96 11.29 -13.82
C PRO A 61 13.25 10.48 -14.04
N TRP A 62 13.09 9.25 -14.51
CA TRP A 62 14.18 8.48 -15.10
C TRP A 62 14.08 8.52 -16.62
N VAL A 63 15.22 8.41 -17.30
CA VAL A 63 15.29 8.30 -18.76
C VAL A 63 15.38 6.82 -19.11
N GLY A 64 14.38 6.30 -19.83
CA GLY A 64 14.41 4.94 -20.34
C GLY A 64 15.32 4.79 -21.55
N ASN A 65 15.53 3.55 -21.99
CA ASN A 65 16.38 3.24 -23.16
C ASN A 65 15.92 3.91 -24.47
N SER A 66 14.65 4.31 -24.56
CA SER A 66 14.07 5.02 -25.70
C SER A 66 14.25 6.54 -25.64
N GLY A 67 14.96 7.06 -24.63
CA GLY A 67 15.09 8.51 -24.37
C GLY A 67 13.84 9.15 -23.77
N ARG A 68 12.74 8.40 -23.62
CA ARG A 68 11.52 8.87 -22.97
C ARG A 68 11.69 8.93 -21.46
N GLN A 69 11.14 9.97 -20.85
CA GLN A 69 11.13 10.17 -19.42
C GLN A 69 9.87 9.56 -18.80
N PHE A 70 10.03 8.94 -17.63
CA PHE A 70 8.91 8.38 -16.87
C PHE A 70 9.17 8.53 -15.38
N VAL A 71 8.08 8.46 -14.61
CA VAL A 71 8.10 8.43 -13.16
C VAL A 71 7.40 7.16 -12.68
N GLY A 72 7.94 6.49 -11.67
CA GLY A 72 7.21 5.39 -11.00
C GLY A 72 5.95 5.90 -10.28
N LEU A 73 4.79 5.34 -10.59
CA LEU A 73 3.49 5.72 -10.04
C LEU A 73 3.46 5.61 -8.50
N LEU A 74 4.07 4.56 -7.95
CA LEU A 74 4.16 4.39 -6.50
C LEU A 74 5.01 5.50 -5.85
N ALA A 75 6.15 5.86 -6.46
CA ALA A 75 7.01 6.92 -5.96
C ALA A 75 6.30 8.29 -6.02
N TYR A 76 5.57 8.57 -7.10
CA TYR A 76 4.73 9.75 -7.22
C TYR A 76 3.71 9.86 -6.08
N ARG A 77 2.91 8.80 -5.85
CA ARG A 77 1.90 8.77 -4.77
C ARG A 77 2.53 8.92 -3.38
N GLN A 78 3.66 8.25 -3.13
CA GLN A 78 4.36 8.35 -1.84
C GLN A 78 4.88 9.76 -1.55
N LYS A 79 5.49 10.40 -2.56
CA LYS A 79 5.99 11.78 -2.44
C LYS A 79 4.84 12.78 -2.21
N LEU A 80 3.76 12.65 -2.98
CA LEU A 80 2.57 13.48 -2.86
C LEU A 80 1.86 13.29 -1.51
N GLY A 81 1.63 12.04 -1.09
CA GLY A 81 1.02 11.72 0.20
C GLY A 81 1.86 12.23 1.38
N GLY A 82 3.19 12.02 1.34
CA GLY A 82 4.10 12.52 2.37
C GLY A 82 4.12 14.05 2.46
N LEU A 83 4.01 14.75 1.32
CA LEU A 83 3.88 16.20 1.30
C LEU A 83 2.57 16.66 1.96
N ILE A 84 1.44 16.07 1.58
CA ILE A 84 0.12 16.38 2.15
C ILE A 84 0.12 16.15 3.67
N SER A 85 0.66 15.02 4.15
CA SER A 85 0.77 14.75 5.59
C SER A 85 1.67 15.77 6.30
N SER A 86 2.78 16.17 5.68
CA SER A 86 3.67 17.20 6.24
C SER A 86 2.97 18.55 6.36
N LEU A 87 2.29 18.98 5.28
CA LEU A 87 1.51 20.21 5.28
C LEU A 87 0.37 20.19 6.29
N HIS A 88 -0.29 19.04 6.40
CA HIS A 88 -1.36 18.87 7.37
C HIS A 88 -0.85 19.05 8.80
N ALA A 89 0.25 18.37 9.15
CA ALA A 89 0.86 18.50 10.46
C ALA A 89 1.34 19.94 10.75
N GLU A 90 1.92 20.60 9.75
CA GLU A 90 2.51 21.94 9.89
C GLU A 90 1.47 23.07 9.98
N TYR A 91 0.41 23.02 9.15
CA TYR A 91 -0.51 24.17 8.98
C TYR A 91 -1.98 23.85 9.29
N PHE A 92 -2.38 22.57 9.23
CA PHE A 92 -3.78 22.16 9.27
C PHE A 92 -4.10 21.14 10.36
N SER A 93 -3.26 20.98 11.38
CA SER A 93 -3.41 19.97 12.44
C SER A 93 -4.71 20.05 13.24
N LYS A 94 -5.42 21.18 13.16
CA LYS A 94 -6.75 21.40 13.76
C LYS A 94 -7.91 20.96 12.85
N LYS A 95 -7.66 20.75 11.56
CA LYS A 95 -8.62 20.15 10.63
C LYS A 95 -8.60 18.63 10.84
N PRO A 96 -9.70 17.91 10.54
CA PRO A 96 -9.62 16.46 10.45
C PRO A 96 -8.48 16.09 9.50
N ALA A 97 -7.68 15.07 9.88
CA ALA A 97 -6.59 14.69 9.01
C ALA A 97 -7.14 14.27 7.65
N PRO A 98 -6.45 14.67 6.57
CA PRO A 98 -6.82 14.25 5.24
C PRO A 98 -6.82 12.74 5.27
N PHE A 99 -7.93 12.14 4.84
CA PHE A 99 -8.12 10.69 4.85
C PHE A 99 -8.21 10.05 6.26
N SER A 100 -8.45 10.82 7.34
CA SER A 100 -8.53 10.31 8.74
C SER A 100 -9.91 10.37 9.39
N SER A 101 -10.95 10.85 8.71
CA SER A 101 -12.32 10.80 9.21
C SER A 101 -13.23 10.46 8.05
N VAL A 102 -13.81 9.26 8.08
CA VAL A 102 -14.73 8.68 7.10
C VAL A 102 -15.70 9.73 6.53
N PRO A 103 -15.74 9.89 5.18
CA PRO A 103 -17.00 10.07 4.47
C PRO A 103 -17.15 8.95 3.41
N GLU A 104 -18.36 8.39 3.35
CA GLU A 104 -18.78 7.09 2.80
C GLU A 104 -18.57 6.80 1.30
N THR A 105 -17.80 7.58 0.54
CA THR A 105 -17.74 7.41 -0.93
C THR A 105 -16.36 7.20 -1.54
N VAL A 106 -15.25 7.45 -0.81
CA VAL A 106 -13.88 7.17 -1.31
C VAL A 106 -13.19 6.04 -0.53
N VAL A 107 -13.69 5.73 0.67
CA VAL A 107 -13.20 4.60 1.50
C VAL A 107 -13.64 3.25 0.92
N THR A 108 -14.75 3.20 0.19
CA THR A 108 -15.24 1.95 -0.39
C THR A 108 -14.20 1.35 -1.32
N GLN A 109 -13.48 2.13 -2.13
CA GLN A 109 -12.45 1.54 -3.01
C GLN A 109 -11.15 1.14 -2.29
N SER A 110 -10.64 1.94 -1.35
CA SER A 110 -9.34 1.64 -0.70
C SER A 110 -9.45 0.59 0.42
N GLN A 111 -10.53 0.60 1.21
CA GLN A 111 -10.79 -0.49 2.16
C GLN A 111 -11.30 -1.76 1.47
N GLN A 112 -12.15 -1.67 0.42
CA GLN A 112 -12.48 -2.87 -0.35
C GLN A 112 -11.27 -3.41 -1.11
N GLN A 113 -10.30 -2.60 -1.56
CA GLN A 113 -9.10 -3.12 -2.22
C GLN A 113 -8.13 -3.78 -1.24
N VAL A 114 -7.86 -3.18 -0.06
CA VAL A 114 -7.03 -3.87 0.94
C VAL A 114 -7.73 -5.13 1.44
N GLN A 115 -9.06 -5.10 1.63
CA GLN A 115 -9.83 -6.29 1.95
C GLN A 115 -9.92 -7.27 0.78
N SER A 116 -9.94 -6.83 -0.49
CA SER A 116 -10.02 -7.72 -1.65
C SER A 116 -8.67 -8.37 -1.92
N VAL A 117 -7.56 -7.64 -1.79
CA VAL A 117 -6.21 -8.22 -1.83
C VAL A 117 -6.03 -9.19 -0.68
N TYR A 118 -6.46 -8.82 0.53
CA TYR A 118 -6.41 -9.74 1.68
C TYR A 118 -7.29 -10.98 1.46
N ALA A 119 -8.51 -10.81 0.96
CA ALA A 119 -9.42 -11.91 0.63
C ALA A 119 -8.85 -12.79 -0.49
N GLN A 120 -8.22 -12.21 -1.50
CA GLN A 120 -7.56 -12.93 -2.58
C GLN A 120 -6.37 -13.74 -2.06
N VAL A 121 -5.53 -13.14 -1.20
CA VAL A 121 -4.43 -13.86 -0.53
C VAL A 121 -4.97 -15.02 0.31
N LEU A 122 -6.07 -14.82 1.06
CA LEU A 122 -6.69 -15.90 1.81
C LEU A 122 -7.24 -17.01 0.89
N LEU A 123 -7.85 -16.67 -0.24
CA LEU A 123 -8.36 -17.62 -1.22
C LEU A 123 -7.23 -18.41 -1.90
N GLU A 124 -6.14 -17.74 -2.27
CA GLU A 124 -4.96 -18.39 -2.86
C GLU A 124 -4.31 -19.36 -1.85
N ILE A 125 -4.22 -18.96 -0.58
CA ILE A 125 -3.72 -19.83 0.49
C ILE A 125 -4.67 -21.01 0.74
N ASP A 126 -5.98 -20.79 0.82
CA ASP A 126 -6.97 -21.85 1.02
C ASP A 126 -6.93 -22.87 -0.13
N SER A 127 -6.90 -22.38 -1.38
CA SER A 127 -6.74 -23.21 -2.58
C SER A 127 -5.43 -23.99 -2.55
N LYS A 128 -4.32 -23.35 -2.18
CA LYS A 128 -3.03 -24.01 -2.10
C LYS A 128 -2.99 -25.09 -1.03
N ILE A 129 -3.59 -24.83 0.13
CA ILE A 129 -3.73 -25.82 1.19
C ILE A 129 -4.56 -27.02 0.70
N ASP A 130 -5.64 -26.78 -0.05
CA ASP A 130 -6.47 -27.84 -0.62
C ASP A 130 -5.74 -28.70 -1.65
N GLU A 131 -4.86 -28.12 -2.46
CA GLU A 131 -3.98 -28.87 -3.36
C GLU A 131 -2.97 -29.74 -2.59
N MET A 132 -2.50 -29.28 -1.43
CA MET A 132 -1.41 -29.91 -0.70
C MET A 132 -1.86 -30.95 0.33
N ILE A 133 -3.07 -30.85 0.88
CA ILE A 133 -3.57 -31.86 1.83
C ILE A 133 -3.52 -33.29 1.25
N PRO A 134 -3.92 -33.54 -0.01
CA PRO A 134 -3.85 -34.87 -0.63
C PRO A 134 -2.42 -35.38 -0.85
N SER A 135 -1.45 -34.49 -1.06
CA SER A 135 -0.04 -34.87 -1.33
C SER A 135 0.73 -35.24 -0.06
N HIS A 136 0.17 -34.98 1.13
CA HIS A 136 0.79 -35.32 2.40
C HIS A 136 0.15 -36.55 3.03
N GLN A 137 1.00 -37.43 3.57
CA GLN A 137 0.60 -38.69 4.19
C GLN A 137 -0.41 -38.44 5.32
N GLU A 138 -1.44 -39.29 5.40
CA GLU A 138 -2.43 -39.24 6.47
C GLU A 138 -1.78 -39.45 7.84
N GLY A 139 -2.12 -38.60 8.82
CA GLY A 139 -1.50 -38.59 10.15
C GLY A 139 -0.14 -37.88 10.25
N SER A 140 0.40 -37.36 9.15
CA SER A 140 1.64 -36.56 9.17
C SER A 140 1.47 -35.22 9.91
N LYS A 141 2.57 -34.67 10.40
CA LYS A 141 2.60 -33.36 11.09
C LYS A 141 2.25 -32.23 10.13
N GLU A 142 2.70 -32.36 8.90
CA GLU A 142 2.52 -31.45 7.78
C GLU A 142 1.05 -31.40 7.37
N ARG A 143 0.39 -32.56 7.23
CA ARG A 143 -1.05 -32.61 6.95
C ARG A 143 -1.87 -32.05 8.11
N SER A 144 -1.48 -32.35 9.35
CA SER A 144 -2.14 -31.81 10.54
C SER A 144 -2.00 -30.28 10.62
N PHE A 145 -0.82 -29.75 10.26
CA PHE A 145 -0.57 -28.32 10.15
C PHE A 145 -1.47 -27.68 9.08
N LEU A 146 -1.49 -28.23 7.86
CA LEU A 146 -2.32 -27.73 6.76
C LEU A 146 -3.81 -27.69 7.11
N GLN A 147 -4.33 -28.76 7.72
CA GLN A 147 -5.73 -28.81 8.16
C GLN A 147 -6.05 -27.78 9.24
N LYS A 148 -5.15 -27.62 10.22
CA LYS A 148 -5.32 -26.62 11.28
C LYS A 148 -5.26 -25.19 10.72
N VAL A 149 -4.31 -24.90 9.84
CA VAL A 149 -4.21 -23.60 9.16
C VAL A 149 -5.50 -23.33 8.40
N LYS A 150 -5.99 -24.29 7.61
CA LYS A 150 -7.26 -24.16 6.88
C LYS A 150 -8.42 -23.78 7.80
N SER A 151 -8.59 -24.54 8.89
CA SER A 151 -9.68 -24.29 9.84
C SER A 151 -9.58 -22.93 10.54
N SER A 152 -8.38 -22.40 10.68
CA SER A 152 -8.11 -21.16 11.41
C SER A 152 -7.92 -19.94 10.51
N LEU A 153 -7.87 -20.11 9.18
CA LEU A 153 -7.55 -19.05 8.23
C LEU A 153 -8.50 -17.85 8.37
N LYS A 154 -9.79 -18.15 8.58
CA LYS A 154 -10.87 -17.16 8.78
C LYS A 154 -10.70 -16.29 10.02
N SER A 155 -9.85 -16.69 10.98
CA SER A 155 -9.61 -15.94 12.21
C SER A 155 -8.59 -14.81 12.06
N ALA A 156 -7.80 -14.83 10.99
CA ALA A 156 -6.86 -13.75 10.70
C ALA A 156 -7.60 -12.58 10.05
N SER A 157 -7.33 -11.35 10.52
CA SER A 157 -7.91 -10.12 9.95
C SER A 157 -6.92 -9.26 9.16
N ASN A 158 -5.64 -9.65 9.15
CA ASN A 158 -4.58 -8.98 8.41
C ASN A 158 -3.36 -9.90 8.26
N VAL A 159 -2.40 -9.49 7.42
CA VAL A 159 -1.17 -10.26 7.11
C VAL A 159 -0.34 -10.58 8.35
N ALA A 160 -0.20 -9.65 9.30
CA ALA A 160 0.59 -9.89 10.51
C ALA A 160 -0.05 -10.98 11.39
N GLN A 161 -1.37 -10.97 11.52
CA GLN A 161 -2.12 -12.02 12.23
C GLN A 161 -2.08 -13.35 11.48
N LEU A 162 -2.10 -13.32 10.15
CA LEU A 162 -1.95 -14.52 9.32
C LEU A 162 -0.57 -15.18 9.53
N LEU A 163 0.51 -14.41 9.50
CA LEU A 163 1.86 -14.92 9.79
C LEU A 163 1.97 -15.46 11.22
N ALA A 164 1.42 -14.74 12.21
CA ALA A 164 1.38 -15.21 13.59
C ALA A 164 0.60 -16.53 13.73
N LEU A 165 -0.49 -16.69 12.97
CA LEU A 165 -1.28 -17.92 12.92
C LEU A 165 -0.43 -19.08 12.40
N PHE A 166 0.27 -18.89 11.28
CA PHE A 166 1.18 -19.88 10.71
C PHE A 166 2.23 -20.35 11.72
N PHE A 167 2.94 -19.42 12.36
CA PHE A 167 3.98 -19.77 13.33
C PHE A 167 3.42 -20.47 14.57
N ARG A 168 2.25 -20.05 15.05
CA ARG A 168 1.59 -20.68 16.19
C ARG A 168 1.24 -22.13 15.87
N ILE A 169 0.59 -22.38 14.73
CA ILE A 169 0.16 -23.73 14.35
C ILE A 169 1.35 -24.62 14.02
N ALA A 170 2.40 -24.09 13.38
CA ALA A 170 3.65 -24.82 13.14
C ALA A 170 4.25 -25.32 14.46
N LYS A 171 4.33 -24.44 15.46
CA LYS A 171 4.81 -24.81 16.80
C LYS A 171 3.93 -25.86 17.47
N GLU A 172 2.60 -25.76 17.35
CA GLU A 172 1.66 -26.76 17.89
C GLU A 172 1.80 -28.13 17.22
N CYS A 173 2.16 -28.16 15.93
CA CYS A 173 2.40 -29.39 15.16
C CYS A 173 3.84 -29.92 15.30
N GLY A 174 4.70 -29.20 16.01
CA GLY A 174 6.11 -29.56 16.18
C GLY A 174 6.92 -29.44 14.89
N LEU A 175 6.56 -28.47 14.04
CA LEU A 175 7.28 -28.08 12.82
C LEU A 175 8.13 -26.84 13.10
N ASN A 176 9.34 -26.80 12.56
CA ASN A 176 10.15 -25.58 12.52
C ASN A 176 9.82 -24.76 11.26
N ILE A 177 10.43 -23.59 11.13
CA ILE A 177 10.19 -22.69 9.98
C ILE A 177 10.64 -23.34 8.66
N ASP A 178 11.75 -24.10 8.67
CA ASP A 178 12.24 -24.77 7.47
C ASP A 178 11.28 -25.87 6.99
N ASP A 179 10.65 -26.59 7.92
CA ASP A 179 9.62 -27.58 7.62
C ASP A 179 8.37 -26.92 7.02
N VAL A 180 7.95 -25.78 7.57
CA VAL A 180 6.83 -24.99 7.03
C VAL A 180 7.14 -24.51 5.61
N LEU A 181 8.34 -24.00 5.36
CA LEU A 181 8.75 -23.57 4.03
C LEU A 181 8.78 -24.72 3.03
N LYS A 182 9.19 -25.93 3.45
CA LYS A 182 9.12 -27.14 2.61
C LYS A 182 7.69 -27.57 2.28
N VAL A 183 6.75 -27.34 3.19
CA VAL A 183 5.34 -27.64 2.94
C VAL A 183 4.76 -26.73 1.85
N PHE A 184 5.22 -25.49 1.74
CA PHE A 184 4.78 -24.52 0.72
C PHE A 184 5.72 -24.39 -0.49
N GLY A 185 6.84 -25.14 -0.50
CA GLY A 185 7.93 -25.08 -1.48
C GLY A 185 7.68 -25.88 -2.73
#